data_AF-A0A921F1H7-F1
#
_entry.id   AF-A0A921F1H7-F1
#
_cell.length_a   1.000
_cell.length_b   1.000
_cell.length_c   1.000
_cell.angle_alpha   90.00
_cell.angle_beta   90.00
_cell.angle_gamma   90.00
#
_symmetry.space_group_name_H-M   'P 1'
#
loop_
_entity.id
_entity.type
_entity.pdbx_description
1 polymer ?
#
loop_
_entity_poly.entity_id
_entity_poly.type
_entity_poly.pdbx_seq_one_letter_code
_entity_poly.pdbx_strand_id
1 'polypeptide(L)'
;MGQIQFYGAISLDGYLATPDDQIDWLTTLPNIPADVGAQTLRQMTSAILGRVTYDAVQALAPNAPLNPHNPQMTSYVMTHQSRPNQPGVTFTDEPVTTLARRLKRDGNVWIVGGSGVLTPLLTANLVDELYVQIAPVLLGGGKRLFTALPHRQTLKLVATHQYGPLAEVVYHLSN
;
A
#
# COMPACT_ATOMS: atom_id res chain seq x y z
N MET A 1 -15.05 -11.44 -8.91
CA MET A 1 -13.57 -11.51 -8.84
C MET A 1 -13.13 -10.24 -8.12
N GLY A 2 -12.20 -10.32 -7.17
CA GLY A 2 -11.78 -9.14 -6.41
C GLY A 2 -10.97 -8.14 -7.25
N GLN A 3 -10.56 -7.04 -6.63
CA GLN A 3 -9.68 -6.03 -7.21
C GLN A 3 -8.32 -6.01 -6.52
N ILE A 4 -7.26 -5.62 -7.24
CA ILE A 4 -5.92 -5.34 -6.70
C ILE A 4 -5.79 -3.83 -6.60
N GLN A 5 -5.66 -3.32 -5.39
CA GLN A 5 -5.77 -1.90 -5.10
C GLN A 5 -4.54 -1.45 -4.31
N PHE A 6 -3.83 -0.44 -4.78
CA PHE A 6 -2.89 0.27 -3.91
C PHE A 6 -3.67 1.23 -3.02
N TYR A 7 -3.35 1.24 -1.73
CA TYR A 7 -3.86 2.25 -0.80
C TYR A 7 -2.73 2.69 0.12
N GLY A 8 -2.37 3.97 0.05
CA GLY A 8 -1.31 4.52 0.89
C GLY A 8 -1.10 6.02 0.71
N ALA A 9 -0.21 6.57 1.52
CA ALA A 9 0.12 7.99 1.52
C ALA A 9 1.53 8.26 1.00
N ILE A 10 1.72 9.43 0.40
CA ILE A 10 3.00 9.96 -0.08
C ILE A 10 3.16 11.42 0.35
N SER A 11 4.40 11.88 0.42
CA SER A 11 4.73 13.29 0.40
C SER A 11 4.33 13.93 -0.95
N LEU A 12 4.22 15.25 -0.99
CA LEU A 12 3.87 16.00 -2.20
C LEU A 12 4.86 15.78 -3.35
N ASP A 13 6.14 15.51 -3.03
CA ASP A 13 7.21 15.19 -3.97
C ASP A 13 7.36 13.67 -4.27
N GLY A 14 6.41 12.84 -3.81
CA GLY A 14 6.22 11.48 -4.30
C GLY A 14 6.88 10.36 -3.50
N TYR A 15 7.21 10.59 -2.22
CA TYR A 15 7.90 9.63 -1.37
C TYR A 15 6.96 8.96 -0.36
N LEU A 16 7.08 7.64 -0.22
CA LEU A 16 6.39 6.79 0.76
C LEU A 16 7.02 6.88 2.15
N ALA A 17 8.34 7.06 2.20
CA ALA A 17 9.13 7.08 3.42
C ALA A 17 10.42 7.86 3.21
N THR A 18 11.07 8.27 4.29
CA THR A 18 12.40 8.89 4.28
C THR A 18 13.48 7.90 3.78
N PRO A 19 14.73 8.34 3.56
CA PRO A 19 15.82 7.43 3.18
C PRO A 19 16.03 6.27 4.17
N ASP A 20 15.77 6.51 5.45
CA ASP A 20 15.91 5.58 6.58
C ASP A 20 14.58 4.85 6.94
N ASP A 21 13.68 4.75 5.96
CA ASP A 21 12.41 4.01 6.05
C ASP A 21 11.42 4.56 7.11
N GLN A 22 11.57 5.82 7.53
CA GLN A 22 10.68 6.47 8.51
C GLN A 22 9.40 7.03 7.87
N ILE A 23 8.30 6.95 8.63
CA ILE A 23 6.95 7.41 8.26
C ILE A 23 6.29 8.30 9.33
N ASP A 24 7.07 8.74 10.31
CA ASP A 24 6.66 9.62 11.42
C ASP A 24 6.16 11.00 10.94
N TRP A 25 6.68 11.49 9.82
CA TRP A 25 6.19 12.69 9.15
C TRP A 25 4.69 12.60 8.77
N LEU A 26 4.15 11.40 8.58
CA LEU A 26 2.74 11.18 8.30
C LEU A 26 1.90 11.15 9.59
N THR A 27 2.43 10.52 10.65
CA THR A 27 1.71 10.35 11.94
C THR A 27 1.61 11.63 12.76
N THR A 28 2.44 12.63 12.44
CA THR A 28 2.46 13.94 13.09
C THR A 28 1.54 14.97 12.41
N LEU A 29 0.89 14.61 11.31
CA LEU A 29 -0.06 15.50 10.64
C LEU A 29 -1.28 15.76 11.52
N PRO A 30 -1.67 17.03 11.74
CA PRO A 30 -2.82 17.36 12.55
C PRO A 30 -4.13 17.08 11.79
N ASN A 31 -5.21 16.85 12.54
CA ASN A 31 -6.58 16.85 12.03
C ASN A 31 -6.88 15.79 10.95
N ILE A 32 -6.17 14.65 10.96
CA ILE A 32 -6.54 13.48 10.16
C ILE A 32 -7.72 12.78 10.84
N PRO A 33 -8.88 12.59 10.16
CA PRO A 33 -9.98 11.83 10.73
C PRO A 33 -9.56 10.40 11.08
N ALA A 34 -10.05 9.87 12.20
CA ALA A 34 -9.66 8.54 12.69
C ALA A 34 -10.17 7.38 11.79
N ASP A 35 -11.15 7.66 10.93
CA ASP A 35 -11.79 6.69 10.04
C ASP A 35 -11.38 6.84 8.57
N VAL A 36 -10.34 7.64 8.28
CA VAL A 36 -9.76 7.74 6.93
C VAL A 36 -9.44 6.36 6.39
N GLY A 37 -9.97 6.05 5.20
CA GLY A 37 -9.76 4.78 4.52
C GLY A 37 -10.52 3.59 5.10
N ALA A 38 -11.22 3.75 6.22
CA ALA A 38 -11.85 2.63 6.91
C ALA A 38 -12.88 1.91 6.02
N GLN A 39 -13.64 2.63 5.20
CA GLN A 39 -14.59 2.02 4.25
C GLN A 39 -13.90 1.12 3.23
N THR A 40 -12.82 1.60 2.62
CA THR A 40 -12.05 0.88 1.59
C THR A 40 -11.32 -0.30 2.21
N LEU A 41 -10.61 -0.09 3.32
CA LEU A 41 -9.80 -1.11 3.99
C LEU A 41 -10.66 -2.23 4.60
N ARG A 42 -11.91 -1.96 5.01
CA ARG A 42 -12.85 -3.03 5.46
C ARG A 42 -13.10 -4.10 4.41
N GLN A 43 -12.99 -3.76 3.11
CA GLN A 43 -13.30 -4.68 2.02
C GLN A 43 -12.13 -5.58 1.62
N MET A 44 -10.93 -5.29 2.13
CA MET A 44 -9.70 -6.01 1.77
C MET A 44 -9.66 -7.36 2.47
N THR A 45 -9.54 -8.45 1.71
CA THR A 45 -9.42 -9.80 2.25
C THR A 45 -7.98 -10.24 2.43
N SER A 46 -7.06 -9.61 1.69
CA SER A 46 -5.62 -9.85 1.82
C SER A 46 -4.82 -8.57 1.63
N ALA A 47 -3.66 -8.50 2.26
CA ALA A 47 -2.67 -7.46 2.02
C ALA A 47 -1.36 -8.05 1.51
N ILE A 48 -0.66 -7.35 0.62
CA ILE A 48 0.69 -7.68 0.19
C ILE A 48 1.61 -6.51 0.51
N LEU A 49 2.71 -6.80 1.20
CA LEU A 49 3.70 -5.79 1.57
C LEU A 49 5.13 -6.32 1.54
N GLY A 50 6.09 -5.44 1.31
CA GLY A 50 7.51 -5.77 1.40
C GLY A 50 7.97 -5.91 2.85
N ARG A 51 8.99 -6.72 3.10
CA ARG A 51 9.63 -6.87 4.42
C ARG A 51 9.96 -5.54 5.10
N VAL A 52 10.54 -4.58 4.37
CA VAL A 52 10.93 -3.28 4.95
C VAL A 52 9.71 -2.50 5.46
N THR A 53 8.63 -2.49 4.67
CA THR A 53 7.35 -1.89 5.08
C THR A 53 6.77 -2.60 6.30
N TYR A 54 6.81 -3.93 6.33
CA TYR A 54 6.37 -4.71 7.48
C TYR A 54 7.16 -4.37 8.74
N ASP A 55 8.49 -4.38 8.67
CA ASP A 55 9.37 -4.10 9.81
C ASP A 55 9.14 -2.66 10.32
N ALA A 56 8.92 -1.67 9.44
CA ALA A 56 8.63 -0.28 9.80
C ALA A 56 7.26 -0.11 10.50
N VAL A 57 6.20 -0.75 9.98
CA VAL A 57 4.87 -0.72 10.62
C VAL A 57 4.92 -1.35 12.01
N GLN A 58 5.61 -2.48 12.16
CA GLN A 58 5.76 -3.16 13.45
C GLN A 58 6.54 -2.33 14.47
N ALA A 59 7.53 -1.54 14.02
CA ALA A 59 8.27 -0.63 14.90
C ALA A 59 7.40 0.54 15.39
N LEU A 60 6.55 1.08 14.52
CA LEU A 60 5.68 2.21 14.83
C LEU A 60 4.51 1.82 15.75
N ALA A 61 3.86 0.69 15.46
CA ALA A 61 2.70 0.22 16.20
C ALA A 61 2.86 -1.25 16.62
N PRO A 62 3.75 -1.52 17.60
CA PRO A 62 3.96 -2.88 18.09
C PRO A 62 2.64 -3.48 18.57
N ASN A 63 2.30 -4.67 18.06
CA ASN A 63 1.09 -5.44 18.38
C ASN A 63 -0.23 -4.91 17.79
N ALA A 64 -0.21 -3.87 16.94
CA ALA A 64 -1.40 -3.47 16.20
C ALA A 64 -1.58 -4.36 14.96
N PRO A 65 -2.82 -4.77 14.62
CA PRO A 65 -3.07 -5.39 13.33
C PRO A 65 -2.79 -4.38 12.21
N LEU A 66 -2.25 -4.87 11.09
CA LEU A 66 -2.00 -4.03 9.91
C LEU A 66 -3.28 -3.33 9.42
N ASN A 67 -4.42 -4.03 9.51
CA ASN A 67 -5.73 -3.48 9.20
C ASN A 67 -6.67 -3.64 10.42
N PRO A 68 -6.82 -2.61 11.26
CA PRO A 68 -7.74 -2.66 12.39
C PRO A 68 -9.21 -2.77 11.96
N HIS A 69 -9.54 -2.45 10.71
CA HIS A 69 -10.90 -2.49 10.21
C HIS A 69 -11.31 -3.85 9.63
N ASN A 70 -10.36 -4.75 9.38
CA ASN A 70 -10.64 -6.15 9.05
C ASN A 70 -9.63 -7.11 9.71
N PRO A 71 -9.90 -7.55 10.95
CA PRO A 71 -9.02 -8.47 11.68
C PRO A 71 -8.85 -9.85 11.04
N GLN A 72 -9.73 -10.25 10.11
CA GLN A 72 -9.66 -11.53 9.40
C GLN A 72 -8.76 -11.47 8.16
N MET A 73 -8.32 -10.28 7.77
CA MET A 73 -7.45 -10.08 6.61
C MET A 73 -6.09 -10.75 6.85
N THR A 74 -5.61 -11.51 5.87
CA THR A 74 -4.26 -12.11 5.92
C THR A 74 -3.25 -11.21 5.21
N SER A 75 -2.12 -10.95 5.85
CA SER A 75 -1.01 -10.17 5.29
C SER A 75 0.07 -11.09 4.74
N TYR A 76 0.54 -10.83 3.52
CA TYR A 76 1.60 -11.56 2.84
C TYR A 76 2.85 -10.68 2.72
N VAL A 77 3.88 -11.03 3.49
CA VAL A 77 5.14 -10.29 3.55
C VAL A 77 6.13 -10.90 2.55
N MET A 78 6.48 -10.12 1.54
CA MET A 78 7.42 -10.49 0.49
C MET A 78 8.86 -10.46 1.04
N THR A 79 9.51 -11.62 1.09
CA THR A 79 10.87 -11.77 1.60
C THR A 79 11.53 -13.03 1.07
N HIS A 80 12.84 -12.98 0.80
CA HIS A 80 13.65 -14.18 0.52
C HIS A 80 14.25 -14.80 1.80
N GLN A 81 14.12 -14.12 2.94
CA GLN A 81 14.55 -14.67 4.23
C GLN A 81 13.46 -15.58 4.77
N SER A 82 13.83 -16.81 5.11
CA SER A 82 12.94 -17.73 5.81
C SER A 82 12.58 -17.15 7.18
N ARG A 83 11.27 -16.92 7.40
CA ARG A 83 10.69 -16.48 8.67
C ARG A 83 9.45 -17.34 8.95
N PRO A 84 9.21 -17.75 10.20
CA PRO A 84 8.01 -18.50 10.54
C PRO A 84 6.77 -17.62 10.38
N ASN A 85 5.70 -18.19 9.82
CA ASN A 85 4.40 -17.54 9.74
C ASN A 85 3.87 -17.24 11.15
N GLN A 86 3.06 -16.19 11.24
CA GLN A 86 2.42 -15.73 12.47
C GLN A 86 0.90 -15.67 12.24
N PRO A 87 0.07 -15.62 13.29
CA PRO A 87 -1.36 -15.42 13.13
C PRO A 87 -1.65 -14.18 12.26
N GLY A 88 -2.35 -14.37 11.14
CA GLY A 88 -2.68 -13.30 10.20
C GLY A 88 -1.53 -12.81 9.31
N VAL A 89 -0.32 -13.39 9.40
CA VAL A 89 0.86 -12.98 8.63
C VAL A 89 1.57 -14.20 8.02
N THR A 90 1.70 -14.21 6.69
CA THR A 90 2.47 -15.21 5.94
C THR A 90 3.71 -14.58 5.33
N PHE A 91 4.88 -15.15 5.57
CA PHE A 91 6.11 -14.76 4.88
C PHE A 91 6.28 -15.61 3.63
N THR A 92 6.60 -15.00 2.49
CA THR A 92 6.67 -15.71 1.22
C THR A 92 7.66 -15.09 0.26
N ASP A 93 8.28 -15.94 -0.56
CA ASP A 93 9.11 -15.60 -1.71
C ASP A 93 8.41 -15.87 -3.06
N GLU A 94 7.11 -16.21 -3.04
CA GLU A 94 6.29 -16.40 -4.24
C GLU A 94 6.37 -15.13 -5.12
N PRO A 95 6.46 -15.24 -6.46
CA PRO A 95 6.41 -14.07 -7.32
C PRO A 95 5.14 -13.25 -7.07
N VAL A 96 5.30 -11.94 -6.81
CA VAL A 96 4.19 -11.05 -6.40
C VAL A 96 3.03 -11.04 -7.39
N THR A 97 3.30 -11.15 -8.69
CA THR A 97 2.26 -11.20 -9.72
C THR A 97 1.44 -12.49 -9.66
N THR A 98 2.05 -13.60 -9.27
CA THR A 98 1.37 -14.90 -9.11
C THR A 98 0.52 -14.88 -7.85
N LEU A 99 1.11 -14.43 -6.74
CA LEU A 99 0.43 -14.25 -5.46
C LEU A 99 -0.80 -13.36 -5.61
N ALA A 100 -0.66 -12.17 -6.20
CA ALA A 100 -1.76 -11.23 -6.36
C ALA A 100 -2.90 -11.79 -7.22
N ARG A 101 -2.59 -12.52 -8.31
CA ARG A 101 -3.62 -13.18 -9.14
C ARG A 101 -4.35 -14.27 -8.37
N ARG A 102 -3.65 -15.03 -7.53
CA ARG A 102 -4.25 -16.07 -6.69
C ARG A 102 -5.20 -15.43 -5.68
N LEU A 103 -4.74 -14.45 -4.91
CA LEU A 103 -5.53 -13.78 -3.88
C LEU A 103 -6.73 -13.02 -4.45
N LYS A 104 -6.61 -12.43 -5.65
CA LYS A 104 -7.73 -11.76 -6.36
C LYS A 104 -8.91 -12.69 -6.63
N ARG A 105 -8.71 -14.01 -6.64
CA ARG A 105 -9.81 -14.99 -6.77
C ARG A 105 -10.65 -15.08 -5.50
N ASP A 106 -10.04 -14.84 -4.35
CA ASP A 106 -10.65 -14.97 -3.02
C ASP A 106 -11.20 -13.63 -2.49
N GLY A 107 -10.75 -12.49 -3.02
CA GLY A 107 -11.32 -11.17 -2.70
C GLY A 107 -10.40 -10.00 -3.08
N ASN A 108 -10.66 -8.83 -2.47
CA ASN A 108 -9.88 -7.62 -2.74
C ASN A 108 -8.50 -7.69 -2.07
N VAL A 109 -7.48 -7.32 -2.84
CA VAL A 109 -6.08 -7.38 -2.46
C VAL A 109 -5.56 -5.96 -2.27
N TRP A 110 -5.18 -5.64 -1.04
CA TRP A 110 -4.52 -4.39 -0.70
C TRP A 110 -3.01 -4.49 -0.95
N ILE A 111 -2.50 -3.64 -1.82
CA ILE A 111 -1.06 -3.39 -1.96
C ILE A 111 -0.69 -2.26 -1.02
N VAL A 112 -0.08 -2.62 0.11
CA VAL A 112 0.43 -1.65 1.10
C VAL A 112 1.69 -0.96 0.57
N GLY A 113 2.46 -1.69 -0.25
CA GLY A 113 3.75 -1.26 -0.80
C GLY A 113 4.94 -2.00 -0.16
N GLY A 114 6.18 -1.53 -0.29
CA GLY A 114 6.60 -0.37 -1.08
C GLY A 114 6.70 -0.63 -2.59
N SER A 115 7.49 0.20 -3.26
CA SER A 115 7.66 0.17 -4.72
C SER A 115 8.15 -1.18 -5.26
N GLY A 116 8.90 -1.97 -4.49
CA GLY A 116 9.30 -3.33 -4.88
C GLY A 116 8.13 -4.32 -5.03
N VAL A 117 6.99 -4.06 -4.39
CA VAL A 117 5.74 -4.83 -4.55
C VAL A 117 4.86 -4.23 -5.64
N LEU A 118 4.70 -2.91 -5.64
CA LEU A 118 3.79 -2.22 -6.55
C LEU A 118 4.30 -2.19 -8.01
N THR A 119 5.60 -1.96 -8.23
CA THR A 119 6.18 -1.78 -9.58
C THR A 119 6.00 -3.03 -10.46
N PRO A 120 6.26 -4.27 -9.99
CA PRO A 120 6.00 -5.46 -10.81
C PRO A 120 4.52 -5.65 -11.14
N LEU A 121 3.61 -5.25 -10.24
CA LEU A 121 2.17 -5.34 -10.48
C LEU A 121 1.69 -4.31 -11.51
N LEU A 122 2.18 -3.07 -11.42
CA LEU A 122 1.95 -2.05 -12.44
C LEU A 122 2.50 -2.49 -13.80
N THR A 123 3.74 -3.00 -13.83
CA THR A 123 4.38 -3.52 -15.04
C THR A 123 3.57 -4.64 -15.70
N ALA A 124 2.93 -5.49 -14.88
CA ALA A 124 2.09 -6.59 -15.36
C ALA A 124 0.63 -6.19 -15.64
N ASN A 125 0.29 -4.89 -15.59
CA ASN A 125 -1.08 -4.35 -15.72
C ASN A 125 -2.09 -5.05 -14.79
N LEU A 126 -1.68 -5.34 -13.56
CA LEU A 126 -2.49 -6.09 -12.59
C LEU A 126 -3.28 -5.21 -11.63
N VAL A 127 -2.83 -3.98 -11.39
CA VAL A 127 -3.47 -3.06 -10.46
C VAL A 127 -4.73 -2.51 -11.10
N ASP A 128 -5.84 -2.55 -10.39
CA ASP A 128 -7.11 -2.01 -10.85
C ASP A 128 -7.23 -0.53 -10.41
N GLU A 129 -6.97 -0.23 -9.14
CA GLU A 129 -7.12 1.12 -8.59
C GLU A 129 -5.92 1.57 -7.73
N LEU A 130 -5.68 2.88 -7.73
CA LEU A 130 -4.69 3.56 -6.89
C LEU A 130 -5.40 4.59 -6.01
N TYR A 131 -5.40 4.37 -4.70
CA TYR A 131 -5.79 5.35 -3.69
C TYR A 131 -4.52 5.99 -3.15
N VAL A 132 -4.25 7.22 -3.59
CA VAL A 132 -3.02 7.94 -3.25
C VAL A 132 -3.36 9.15 -2.40
N GLN A 133 -3.00 9.09 -1.13
CA GLN A 133 -3.12 10.21 -0.20
C GLN A 133 -1.84 11.06 -0.28
N ILE A 134 -2.00 12.36 -0.51
CA ILE A 134 -0.90 13.29 -0.71
C ILE A 134 -0.85 14.21 0.52
N ALA A 135 0.25 14.11 1.26
CA ALA A 135 0.53 14.95 2.41
C ALA A 135 1.18 16.27 1.99
N PRO A 136 0.91 17.38 2.71
CA PRO A 136 1.45 18.69 2.39
C PRO A 136 2.88 18.86 2.94
N VAL A 137 3.75 17.90 2.63
CA VAL A 137 5.17 17.89 3.02
C VAL A 137 6.03 17.57 1.80
N LEU A 138 7.19 18.21 1.72
CA LEU A 138 8.25 17.87 0.77
C LEU A 138 9.36 17.18 1.57
N LEU A 139 9.65 15.92 1.27
CA LEU A 139 10.70 15.18 1.97
C LEU A 139 12.09 15.42 1.36
N GLY A 140 12.16 15.83 0.11
CA GLY A 140 13.41 16.05 -0.63
C GLY A 140 14.17 14.77 -1.00
N GLY A 141 13.79 13.62 -0.45
CA GLY A 141 14.46 12.34 -0.67
C GLY A 141 13.77 11.18 0.06
N GLY A 142 14.08 9.95 -0.36
CA GLY A 142 13.58 8.74 0.29
C GLY A 142 13.10 7.68 -0.69
N LYS A 143 12.14 6.85 -0.24
CA LYS A 143 11.58 5.75 -1.04
C LYS A 143 10.43 6.26 -1.89
N ARG A 144 10.58 6.33 -3.21
CA ARG A 144 9.51 6.78 -4.12
C ARG A 144 8.39 5.74 -4.24
N LEU A 145 7.15 6.19 -4.38
CA LEU A 145 6.01 5.32 -4.72
C LEU A 145 6.18 4.71 -6.12
N PHE A 146 6.36 5.57 -7.11
CA PHE A 146 6.58 5.16 -8.50
C PHE A 146 8.08 5.23 -8.82
N THR A 147 8.59 4.13 -9.34
CA THR A 147 9.93 4.04 -9.95
C THR A 147 9.78 3.94 -11.47
N ALA A 148 10.88 3.76 -12.20
CA ALA A 148 10.83 3.65 -13.66
C ALA A 148 9.94 2.47 -14.10
N LEU A 149 8.93 2.77 -14.91
CA LEU A 149 8.09 1.79 -15.58
C LEU A 149 8.57 1.57 -17.02
N PRO A 150 8.41 0.38 -17.60
CA PRO A 150 8.89 0.09 -18.95
C PRO A 150 8.11 0.87 -20.02
N HIS A 151 6.86 1.22 -19.75
CA HIS A 151 5.99 1.95 -20.68
C HIS A 151 5.14 2.98 -19.93
N ARG A 152 4.70 4.02 -20.64
CA ARG A 152 3.73 5.00 -20.13
C ARG A 152 2.39 4.31 -19.88
N GLN A 153 1.81 4.57 -18.72
CA GLN A 153 0.43 4.20 -18.39
C GLN A 153 -0.44 5.45 -18.30
N THR A 154 -1.68 5.37 -18.80
CA THR A 154 -2.66 6.46 -18.69
C THR A 154 -3.69 6.06 -17.64
N LEU A 155 -3.97 6.96 -16.71
CA LEU A 155 -4.88 6.75 -15.60
C LEU A 155 -6.14 7.58 -15.78
N LYS A 156 -7.27 7.07 -15.31
CA LYS A 156 -8.54 7.81 -15.26
C LYS A 156 -8.79 8.24 -13.82
N LEU A 157 -8.91 9.55 -13.58
CA LEU A 157 -9.33 10.07 -12.29
C LEU A 157 -10.77 9.62 -12.01
N VAL A 158 -10.98 9.01 -10.85
CA VAL A 158 -12.29 8.50 -10.39
C VAL A 158 -12.86 9.39 -9.31
N ALA A 159 -12.04 9.78 -8.33
CA ALA A 159 -12.47 10.59 -7.20
C ALA A 159 -11.33 11.43 -6.63
N THR A 160 -11.72 12.49 -5.92
CA THR A 160 -10.84 13.34 -5.12
C THR A 160 -11.48 13.59 -3.76
N HIS A 161 -10.74 13.39 -2.68
CA HIS A 161 -11.22 13.62 -1.32
C HIS A 161 -10.22 14.48 -0.55
N GLN A 162 -10.71 15.19 0.47
CA GLN A 162 -9.86 15.92 1.41
C GLN A 162 -10.08 15.37 2.81
N TYR A 163 -9.00 15.00 3.50
CA TYR A 163 -9.00 14.50 4.86
C TYR A 163 -8.06 15.33 5.72
N GLY A 164 -8.59 16.39 6.32
CA GLY A 164 -7.78 17.41 6.98
C GLY A 164 -6.75 18.01 6.00
N PRO A 165 -5.43 17.90 6.28
CA PRO A 165 -4.37 18.33 5.37
C PRO A 165 -4.11 17.39 4.17
N LEU A 166 -4.63 16.15 4.17
CA LEU A 166 -4.41 15.20 3.07
C LEU A 166 -5.34 15.48 1.89
N ALA A 167 -4.80 15.42 0.68
CA ALA A 167 -5.57 15.28 -0.54
C ALA A 167 -5.48 13.84 -1.04
N GLU A 168 -6.59 13.12 -1.13
CA GLU A 168 -6.63 11.79 -1.72
C GLU A 168 -7.12 11.88 -3.17
N VAL A 169 -6.40 11.20 -4.06
CA VAL A 169 -6.79 11.00 -5.45
C VAL A 169 -6.95 9.51 -5.72
N VAL A 170 -8.07 9.15 -6.34
CA VAL A 170 -8.39 7.77 -6.72
C VAL A 170 -8.32 7.65 -8.22
N TYR A 171 -7.47 6.75 -8.71
CA TYR A 171 -7.31 6.49 -10.14
C TYR A 171 -7.67 5.05 -10.49
N HIS A 172 -8.37 4.87 -11.61
CA HIS A 172 -8.48 3.59 -12.29
C HIS A 172 -7.40 3.47 -13.36
N LEU A 173 -6.76 2.30 -13.45
CA LEU A 173 -5.91 1.98 -14.58
C LEU A 173 -6.79 1.67 -15.80
N SER A 174 -6.52 2.35 -16.92
CA SER A 174 -7.20 2.08 -18.19
C SER A 174 -6.51 0.88 -18.85
N ASN A 175 -7.01 -0.32 -18.57
CA ASN A 175 -6.53 -1.56 -19.19
C ASN A 175 -7.25 -1.85 -20.51
#